data_AF-E4T5W1-F1
#
_entry.id   AF-E4T5W1-F1
#
_cell.length_a   1.000
_cell.length_b   1.000
_cell.length_c   1.000
_cell.angle_alpha   90.00
_cell.angle_beta   90.00
_cell.angle_gamma   90.00
#
_symmetry.space_group_name_H-M   'P 1'
#
loop_
_entity.id
_entity.type
_entity.pdbx_description
1 polymer ?
#
loop_
_entity_poly.entity_id
_entity_poly.type
_entity_poly.pdbx_seq_one_letter_code
_entity_poly.pdbx_strand_id
1 'polypeptide(L)'
;MKHYKKLYIRIMKQNNSRTLKMLVIFTLGSLFIGHLQAQNKLGNNPTVVASGSLLELESLSKGLRLPRIQLDNVSVWTLDGSPVSGMLIFNETGAAAKGMYYWSTVDAKWLRLANSEDLANLIIPTTVSNTLTGNTLTTIVNGVSALGVDIIKNNALSIVNGVLTSTVNGVASSPGLQILAAADNGLTATNGKVQLGGTLITPTTIKTSSVNTFSLQGIQTGDISTDSLLVIVPGTGVIRKLSATGLETAIYKSITYASADGQKQFPTPVTITDPKKIQVYRNGINIEFMGVIGSGTIDLENPASCYVDDEIKIIQSK
;
A
#
# COMPACT_ATOMS: atom_id res chain seq x y z
N MET A 1 91.77 18.18 -118.37
CA MET A 1 91.72 17.60 -117.00
C MET A 1 90.67 18.26 -116.09
N LYS A 2 89.45 18.58 -116.59
CA LYS A 2 88.40 19.34 -115.86
C LYS A 2 87.02 18.65 -115.79
N HIS A 3 86.90 17.37 -116.17
CA HIS A 3 85.60 16.67 -116.25
C HIS A 3 85.34 15.55 -115.23
N TYR A 4 86.32 15.13 -114.42
CA TYR A 4 86.08 14.10 -113.38
C TYR A 4 85.81 14.65 -111.97
N LYS A 5 86.22 15.90 -111.68
CA LYS A 5 86.08 16.49 -110.32
C LYS A 5 84.65 16.93 -109.97
N LYS A 6 83.79 17.20 -110.96
CA LYS A 6 82.38 17.61 -110.76
C LYS A 6 81.42 16.44 -110.50
N LEU A 7 81.78 15.22 -110.92
CA LEU A 7 80.91 14.03 -110.75
C LEU A 7 81.07 13.39 -109.36
N TYR A 8 82.29 13.33 -108.82
CA TYR A 8 82.57 12.72 -107.51
C TYR A 8 82.00 13.54 -106.33
N ILE A 9 82.01 14.88 -106.43
CA ILE A 9 81.50 15.77 -105.37
C ILE A 9 79.95 15.78 -105.32
N ARG A 10 79.27 15.52 -106.43
CA ARG A 10 77.79 15.49 -106.47
C ARG A 10 77.22 14.20 -105.87
N ILE A 11 77.93 13.08 -105.98
CA ILE A 11 77.48 11.76 -105.48
C ILE A 11 77.73 11.62 -103.96
N MET A 12 78.83 12.17 -103.43
CA MET A 12 79.17 12.05 -102.00
C MET A 12 78.34 12.95 -101.06
N LYS A 13 77.71 14.02 -101.56
CA LYS A 13 76.91 14.95 -100.72
C LYS A 13 75.44 14.54 -100.58
N GLN A 14 74.92 13.71 -101.51
CA GLN A 14 73.49 13.34 -101.56
C GLN A 14 73.17 12.07 -100.74
N ASN A 15 74.13 11.14 -100.57
CA ASN A 15 73.92 9.90 -99.82
C ASN A 15 73.98 10.08 -98.28
N ASN A 16 74.89 10.92 -97.75
CA ASN A 16 74.95 11.17 -96.30
C ASN A 16 73.72 11.90 -95.75
N SER A 17 73.03 12.70 -96.56
CA SER A 17 71.79 13.37 -96.10
C SER A 17 70.60 12.43 -96.01
N ARG A 18 70.54 11.36 -96.81
CA ARG A 18 69.37 10.46 -96.81
C ARG A 18 69.45 9.42 -95.70
N THR A 19 70.61 8.83 -95.48
CA THR A 19 70.84 7.89 -94.37
C THR A 19 70.88 8.59 -93.01
N LEU A 20 71.45 9.79 -92.90
CA LEU A 20 71.41 10.57 -91.65
C LEU A 20 70.01 11.09 -91.33
N LYS A 21 69.22 11.53 -92.33
CA LYS A 21 67.80 11.88 -92.12
C LYS A 21 66.96 10.67 -91.76
N MET A 22 67.20 9.49 -92.36
CA MET A 22 66.51 8.26 -91.95
C MET A 22 66.90 7.82 -90.53
N LEU A 23 68.19 7.90 -90.16
CA LEU A 23 68.65 7.55 -88.81
C LEU A 23 68.11 8.52 -87.75
N VAL A 24 68.08 9.83 -88.05
CA VAL A 24 67.50 10.86 -87.17
C VAL A 24 65.98 10.73 -87.08
N ILE A 25 65.28 10.34 -88.15
CA ILE A 25 63.83 10.05 -88.10
C ILE A 25 63.56 8.77 -87.32
N PHE A 26 64.42 7.76 -87.40
CA PHE A 26 64.28 6.51 -86.64
C PHE A 26 64.60 6.70 -85.16
N THR A 27 65.59 7.56 -84.81
CA THR A 27 65.91 7.89 -83.40
C THR A 27 64.98 8.95 -82.78
N LEU A 28 64.44 9.90 -83.55
CA LEU A 28 63.33 10.75 -83.06
C LEU A 28 62.02 9.96 -82.94
N GLY A 29 61.79 8.99 -83.82
CA GLY A 29 60.60 8.13 -83.79
C GLY A 29 60.59 7.15 -82.62
N SER A 30 61.76 6.67 -82.16
CA SER A 30 61.86 5.77 -81.00
C SER A 30 61.85 6.47 -79.64
N LEU A 31 61.97 7.81 -79.59
CA LEU A 31 61.88 8.60 -78.35
C LEU A 31 60.44 8.86 -77.86
N PHE A 32 59.43 8.35 -78.57
CA PHE A 32 58.01 8.55 -78.26
C PHE A 32 57.29 7.28 -77.75
N ILE A 33 57.96 6.42 -76.98
CA ILE A 33 57.29 5.37 -76.19
C ILE A 33 57.13 5.86 -74.74
N GLY A 34 56.44 6.98 -74.57
CA GLY A 34 55.94 7.39 -73.27
C GLY A 34 54.83 6.43 -72.84
N HIS A 35 54.99 5.76 -71.71
CA HIS A 35 53.92 4.99 -71.10
C HIS A 35 52.84 5.97 -70.66
N LEU A 36 51.74 6.06 -71.41
CA LEU A 36 50.53 6.77 -70.97
C LEU A 36 49.96 5.99 -69.78
N GLN A 37 50.23 6.46 -68.56
CA GLN A 37 49.53 5.98 -67.37
C GLN A 37 48.07 6.45 -67.49
N ALA A 38 47.15 5.51 -67.66
CA ALA A 38 45.73 5.81 -67.57
C ALA A 38 45.42 6.34 -66.16
N GLN A 39 44.71 7.46 -66.05
CA GLN A 39 44.44 8.14 -64.79
C GLN A 39 43.36 7.37 -63.99
N ASN A 40 43.56 7.24 -62.66
CA ASN A 40 42.66 6.53 -61.73
C ASN A 40 41.44 7.36 -61.28
N LYS A 41 41.22 8.52 -61.90
CA LYS A 41 40.04 9.37 -61.66
C LYS A 41 39.33 9.65 -62.97
N LEU A 42 38.03 9.44 -62.99
CA LEU A 42 37.16 9.84 -64.10
C LEU A 42 36.30 11.01 -63.65
N GLY A 43 36.55 12.20 -64.19
CA GLY A 43 35.78 13.38 -63.83
C GLY A 43 36.33 14.70 -64.34
N ASN A 44 35.83 15.80 -63.77
CA ASN A 44 36.13 17.16 -64.23
C ASN A 44 37.58 17.61 -63.89
N ASN A 45 38.18 17.09 -62.82
CA ASN A 45 39.58 17.32 -62.47
C ASN A 45 40.38 16.00 -62.31
N PRO A 46 40.71 15.32 -63.42
CA PRO A 46 41.26 13.98 -63.37
C PRO A 46 42.75 13.93 -62.98
N THR A 47 43.42 15.09 -62.89
CA THR A 47 44.83 15.22 -62.46
C THR A 47 45.03 15.30 -60.95
N VAL A 48 43.96 15.46 -60.17
CA VAL A 48 44.00 15.49 -58.70
C VAL A 48 43.21 14.32 -58.16
N VAL A 49 43.94 13.27 -57.75
CA VAL A 49 43.38 12.05 -57.15
C VAL A 49 43.65 12.10 -55.65
N ALA A 50 42.64 11.84 -54.83
CA ALA A 50 42.82 11.83 -53.38
C ALA A 50 43.74 10.68 -52.94
N SER A 51 44.68 10.94 -52.00
CA SER A 51 45.55 9.92 -51.43
C SER A 51 44.71 8.79 -50.81
N GLY A 52 45.00 7.54 -51.18
CA GLY A 52 44.24 6.36 -50.77
C GLY A 52 43.18 5.89 -51.78
N SER A 53 42.91 6.65 -52.84
CA SER A 53 41.95 6.25 -53.88
C SER A 53 42.60 5.41 -54.97
N LEU A 54 42.10 4.18 -55.15
CA LEU A 54 42.43 3.35 -56.32
C LEU A 54 41.57 3.71 -57.54
N LEU A 55 40.34 4.17 -57.32
CA LEU A 55 39.41 4.66 -58.35
C LEU A 55 38.57 5.81 -57.76
N GLU A 56 38.49 6.93 -58.46
CA GLU A 56 37.65 8.07 -58.08
C GLU A 56 36.72 8.46 -59.25
N LEU A 57 35.45 8.72 -58.95
CA LEU A 57 34.47 9.22 -59.92
C LEU A 57 34.01 10.61 -59.46
N GLU A 58 34.27 11.63 -60.26
CA GLU A 58 33.88 13.00 -59.96
C GLU A 58 32.95 13.51 -61.08
N SER A 59 31.71 13.82 -60.73
CA SER A 59 30.76 14.44 -61.64
C SER A 59 29.64 15.12 -60.87
N LEU A 60 29.18 16.26 -61.36
CA LEU A 60 28.01 16.97 -60.81
C LEU A 60 26.68 16.33 -61.25
N SER A 61 26.68 15.47 -62.26
CA SER A 61 25.45 14.97 -62.90
C SER A 61 25.49 13.51 -63.35
N LYS A 62 26.62 12.82 -63.17
CA LYS A 62 26.80 11.41 -63.53
C LYS A 62 27.23 10.60 -62.31
N GLY A 63 26.88 9.33 -62.27
CA GLY A 63 27.27 8.42 -61.20
C GLY A 63 27.77 7.08 -61.73
N LEU A 64 28.18 6.21 -60.80
CA LEU A 64 28.50 4.83 -61.12
C LEU A 64 27.21 4.06 -61.38
N ARG A 65 27.05 3.56 -62.61
CA ARG A 65 25.97 2.64 -62.95
C ARG A 65 26.45 1.21 -62.69
N LEU A 66 26.02 0.63 -61.57
CA LEU A 66 26.35 -0.76 -61.21
C LEU A 66 25.73 -1.77 -62.21
N PRO A 67 26.31 -2.98 -62.32
CA PRO A 67 25.70 -4.08 -63.08
C PRO A 67 24.28 -4.38 -62.59
N ARG A 68 23.34 -4.48 -63.54
CA ARG A 68 21.95 -4.88 -63.27
C ARG A 68 21.85 -6.38 -63.35
N ILE A 69 21.74 -7.01 -62.20
CA ILE A 69 21.73 -8.47 -62.09
C ILE A 69 20.42 -8.86 -61.45
N GLN A 70 19.65 -9.72 -62.13
CA GLN A 70 18.43 -10.29 -61.57
C GLN A 70 18.79 -11.14 -60.35
N LEU A 71 18.12 -10.90 -59.22
CA LEU A 71 18.23 -11.74 -58.04
C LEU A 71 16.87 -12.36 -57.70
N ASP A 72 16.80 -13.68 -57.80
CA ASP A 72 15.66 -14.48 -57.35
C ASP A 72 15.88 -15.07 -55.95
N ASN A 73 17.12 -15.48 -55.66
CA ASN A 73 17.51 -16.01 -54.36
C ASN A 73 18.81 -15.34 -53.91
N VAL A 74 18.75 -14.61 -52.79
CA VAL A 74 19.91 -13.89 -52.25
C VAL A 74 21.03 -14.81 -51.75
N SER A 75 20.75 -16.09 -51.48
CA SER A 75 21.77 -17.06 -51.03
C SER A 75 22.53 -17.73 -52.18
N VAL A 76 22.29 -17.33 -53.43
CA VAL A 76 22.95 -17.91 -54.61
C VAL A 76 23.85 -16.86 -55.26
N TRP A 77 25.10 -17.22 -55.52
CA TRP A 77 26.00 -16.42 -56.33
C TRP A 77 25.54 -16.47 -57.80
N THR A 78 25.28 -15.30 -58.39
CA THR A 78 24.63 -15.17 -59.71
C THR A 78 25.57 -14.70 -60.81
N LEU A 79 26.85 -14.51 -60.50
CA LEU A 79 27.85 -14.04 -61.46
C LEU A 79 28.77 -15.20 -61.88
N ASP A 80 29.48 -15.02 -62.99
CA ASP A 80 30.52 -15.98 -63.38
C ASP A 80 31.70 -15.96 -62.39
N GLY A 81 32.31 -17.13 -62.16
CA GLY A 81 33.49 -17.28 -61.30
C GLY A 81 33.18 -17.54 -59.82
N SER A 82 34.22 -17.50 -58.98
CA SER A 82 34.09 -17.72 -57.54
C SER A 82 33.56 -16.49 -56.81
N PRO A 83 32.72 -16.64 -55.78
CA PRO A 83 32.19 -15.51 -55.03
C PRO A 83 33.27 -14.67 -54.34
N VAL A 84 33.19 -13.35 -54.46
CA VAL A 84 34.13 -12.40 -53.85
C VAL A 84 33.38 -11.47 -52.90
N SER A 85 33.90 -11.31 -51.68
CA SER A 85 33.29 -10.44 -50.67
C SER A 85 33.36 -8.98 -51.11
N GLY A 86 32.28 -8.23 -50.88
CA GLY A 86 32.17 -6.83 -51.25
C GLY A 86 31.86 -6.57 -52.72
N MET A 87 31.62 -7.61 -53.54
CA MET A 87 31.14 -7.45 -54.92
C MET A 87 29.79 -6.72 -54.92
N LEU A 88 29.62 -5.67 -55.74
CA LEU A 88 28.42 -4.82 -55.75
C LEU A 88 27.58 -5.02 -57.02
N ILE A 89 26.27 -5.14 -56.85
CA ILE A 89 25.29 -5.21 -57.94
C ILE A 89 24.05 -4.39 -57.60
N PHE A 90 23.24 -4.09 -58.61
CA PHE A 90 21.92 -3.49 -58.43
C PHE A 90 20.84 -4.44 -58.96
N ASN A 91 19.88 -4.80 -58.11
CA ASN A 91 18.78 -5.69 -58.44
C ASN A 91 17.53 -4.90 -58.87
N GLU A 92 17.17 -4.99 -60.16
CA GLU A 92 15.95 -4.37 -60.73
C GLU A 92 14.83 -5.40 -60.99
N THR A 93 15.14 -6.69 -61.12
CA THR A 93 14.19 -7.75 -61.52
C THR A 93 14.29 -8.99 -60.61
N GLY A 94 13.43 -10.01 -60.78
CA GLY A 94 13.46 -11.22 -59.94
C GLY A 94 12.70 -11.14 -58.60
N ALA A 95 12.78 -12.19 -57.79
CA ALA A 95 11.99 -12.34 -56.56
C ALA A 95 12.56 -11.60 -55.33
N ALA A 96 13.87 -11.31 -55.28
CA ALA A 96 14.44 -10.55 -54.17
C ALA A 96 14.03 -9.07 -54.22
N ALA A 97 14.06 -8.41 -53.05
CA ALA A 97 13.79 -6.99 -52.92
C ALA A 97 14.69 -6.16 -53.86
N LYS A 98 14.18 -5.03 -54.34
CA LYS A 98 14.90 -4.18 -55.31
C LYS A 98 15.91 -3.30 -54.60
N GLY A 99 17.07 -3.07 -55.22
CA GLY A 99 18.07 -2.16 -54.70
C GLY A 99 19.50 -2.67 -54.83
N MET A 100 20.41 -2.02 -54.11
CA MET A 100 21.83 -2.34 -54.14
C MET A 100 22.16 -3.49 -53.18
N TYR A 101 22.95 -4.43 -53.67
CA TYR A 101 23.41 -5.58 -52.90
C TYR A 101 24.93 -5.66 -52.94
N TYR A 102 25.51 -6.18 -51.87
CA TYR A 102 26.88 -6.69 -51.89
C TYR A 102 26.93 -8.16 -51.50
N TRP A 103 27.89 -8.91 -52.05
CA TRP A 103 28.10 -10.29 -51.64
C TRP A 103 28.90 -10.35 -50.33
N SER A 104 28.39 -11.10 -49.36
CA SER A 104 29.11 -11.46 -48.13
C SER A 104 29.58 -12.91 -48.26
N THR A 105 30.90 -13.13 -48.28
CA THR A 105 31.45 -14.49 -48.21
C THR A 105 31.30 -15.11 -46.84
N VAL A 106 31.14 -14.30 -45.79
CA VAL A 106 30.90 -14.77 -44.41
C VAL A 106 29.53 -15.43 -44.31
N ASP A 107 28.53 -14.80 -44.91
CA ASP A 107 27.16 -15.28 -44.86
C ASP A 107 26.73 -16.13 -46.06
N ALA A 108 27.59 -16.22 -47.08
CA ALA A 108 27.27 -16.79 -48.39
C ALA A 108 25.96 -16.24 -48.99
N LYS A 109 25.76 -14.93 -48.91
CA LYS A 109 24.55 -14.25 -49.41
C LYS A 109 24.81 -12.86 -49.96
N TRP A 110 23.95 -12.44 -50.89
CA TRP A 110 23.71 -11.07 -51.26
C TRP A 110 23.02 -10.34 -50.10
N LEU A 111 23.76 -9.45 -49.44
CA LEU A 111 23.24 -8.54 -48.44
C LEU A 111 22.76 -7.25 -49.10
N ARG A 112 21.49 -6.93 -48.90
CA ARG A 112 20.91 -5.66 -49.37
C ARG A 112 21.42 -4.53 -48.47
N LEU A 113 21.78 -3.40 -49.06
CA LEU A 113 21.95 -2.17 -48.28
C LEU A 113 20.54 -1.63 -47.96
N ALA A 114 20.22 -1.58 -46.67
CA ALA A 114 18.88 -1.24 -46.18
C ALA A 114 18.44 0.17 -46.61
N ASN A 115 17.17 0.32 -46.98
CA ASN A 115 16.53 1.62 -47.22
C ASN A 115 15.69 2.06 -46.00
N SER A 116 15.04 3.23 -46.09
CA SER A 116 14.20 3.75 -45.00
C SER A 116 13.00 2.85 -44.65
N GLU A 117 12.53 2.01 -45.58
CA GLU A 117 11.42 1.08 -45.35
C GLU A 117 11.91 -0.16 -44.59
N ASP A 118 13.11 -0.66 -44.90
CA ASP A 118 13.73 -1.78 -44.18
C ASP A 118 14.01 -1.44 -42.71
N LEU A 119 14.25 -0.15 -42.42
CA LEU A 119 14.50 0.36 -41.07
C LEU A 119 13.23 0.64 -40.28
N ALA A 120 12.05 0.70 -40.92
CA ALA A 120 10.79 1.05 -40.27
C ALA A 120 10.33 0.00 -39.23
N ASN A 121 10.82 -1.24 -39.33
CA ASN A 121 10.46 -2.34 -38.43
C ASN A 121 11.39 -2.51 -37.22
N LEU A 122 12.44 -1.70 -37.09
CA LEU A 122 13.29 -1.68 -35.91
C LEU A 122 12.62 -0.85 -34.81
N ILE A 123 11.50 -1.33 -34.28
CA ILE A 123 10.76 -0.68 -33.19
C ILE A 123 11.58 -0.87 -31.90
N ILE A 124 12.49 0.06 -31.60
CA ILE A 124 12.96 0.26 -30.23
C ILE A 124 11.78 0.91 -29.49
N PRO A 125 11.28 0.35 -28.37
CA PRO A 125 10.23 1.00 -27.60
C PRO A 125 10.72 2.38 -27.16
N THR A 126 10.13 3.44 -27.70
CA THR A 126 10.54 4.83 -27.39
C THR A 126 9.71 5.43 -26.27
N THR A 127 8.52 4.87 -26.01
CA THR A 127 7.60 5.34 -24.98
C THR A 127 6.88 4.19 -24.30
N VAL A 128 6.83 4.24 -22.96
CA VAL A 128 5.94 3.41 -22.13
C VAL A 128 5.08 4.36 -21.31
N SER A 129 3.77 4.16 -21.32
CA SER A 129 2.85 4.90 -20.47
C SER A 129 1.98 3.94 -19.66
N ASN A 130 1.83 4.24 -18.37
CA ASN A 130 0.94 3.55 -17.45
C ASN A 130 -0.21 4.48 -17.08
N THR A 131 -1.44 4.02 -17.22
CA THR A 131 -2.63 4.75 -16.77
C THR A 131 -3.35 3.95 -15.70
N LEU A 132 -3.80 4.66 -14.66
CA LEU A 132 -4.61 4.13 -13.57
C LEU A 132 -5.99 4.73 -13.64
N THR A 133 -7.02 3.92 -13.81
CA THR A 133 -8.42 4.36 -13.77
C THR A 133 -9.21 3.37 -12.96
N GLY A 134 -9.87 3.82 -11.89
CA GLY A 134 -10.75 2.98 -11.09
C GLY A 134 -10.10 1.69 -10.56
N ASN A 135 -8.80 1.72 -10.23
CA ASN A 135 -7.98 0.60 -9.75
C ASN A 135 -7.48 -0.41 -10.81
N THR A 136 -7.77 -0.17 -12.08
CA THR A 136 -7.23 -0.98 -13.18
C THR A 136 -6.01 -0.27 -13.78
N LEU A 137 -4.87 -0.98 -13.81
CA LEU A 137 -3.65 -0.59 -14.51
C LEU A 137 -3.72 -1.04 -15.96
N THR A 138 -3.53 -0.11 -16.89
CA THR A 138 -3.31 -0.41 -18.30
C THR A 138 -1.93 0.09 -18.71
N THR A 139 -1.12 -0.79 -19.30
CA THR A 139 0.18 -0.45 -19.88
C THR A 139 0.05 -0.34 -21.39
N ILE A 140 0.57 0.75 -21.96
CA ILE A 140 0.60 0.98 -23.40
C ILE A 140 2.05 1.03 -23.85
N VAL A 141 2.39 0.19 -24.84
CA VAL A 141 3.72 0.15 -25.45
C VAL A 141 3.55 0.46 -26.93
N ASN A 142 4.15 1.56 -27.40
CA ASN A 142 4.07 2.01 -28.79
C ASN A 142 2.63 2.06 -29.34
N GLY A 143 1.69 2.56 -28.53
CA GLY A 143 0.27 2.66 -28.90
C GLY A 143 -0.55 1.37 -28.73
N VAL A 144 0.07 0.23 -28.44
CA VAL A 144 -0.63 -1.03 -28.16
C VAL A 144 -0.97 -1.12 -26.68
N SER A 145 -2.27 -1.19 -26.35
CA SER A 145 -2.75 -1.32 -24.97
C SER A 145 -2.81 -2.78 -24.54
N ALA A 146 -2.19 -3.11 -23.40
CA ALA A 146 -2.39 -4.39 -22.74
C ALA A 146 -3.79 -4.48 -22.11
N LEU A 147 -4.24 -5.69 -21.79
CA LEU A 147 -5.44 -5.88 -20.98
C LEU A 147 -5.23 -5.28 -19.58
N GLY A 148 -6.27 -4.62 -19.06
CA GLY A 148 -6.23 -4.01 -17.74
C GLY A 148 -6.03 -5.06 -16.63
N VAL A 149 -5.24 -4.72 -15.61
CA VAL A 149 -5.02 -5.55 -14.43
C VAL A 149 -5.42 -4.78 -13.18
N ASP A 150 -6.22 -5.38 -12.32
CA ASP A 150 -6.59 -4.78 -11.04
C ASP A 150 -5.41 -4.75 -10.07
N ILE A 151 -5.12 -3.57 -9.53
CA ILE A 151 -4.04 -3.38 -8.55
C ILE A 151 -4.51 -3.78 -7.15
N ILE A 152 -5.71 -3.37 -6.75
CA ILE A 152 -6.38 -3.77 -5.51
C ILE A 152 -7.38 -4.88 -5.85
N LYS A 153 -7.04 -6.11 -5.50
CA LYS A 153 -7.89 -7.29 -5.73
C LYS A 153 -8.90 -7.50 -4.61
N ASN A 154 -8.58 -7.03 -3.40
CA ASN A 154 -9.46 -7.12 -2.26
C ASN A 154 -9.21 -6.01 -1.23
N ASN A 155 -10.25 -5.71 -0.45
CA ASN A 155 -10.14 -5.09 0.86
C ASN A 155 -11.04 -5.88 1.81
N ALA A 156 -10.45 -6.76 2.61
CA ALA A 156 -11.19 -7.50 3.62
C ALA A 156 -11.23 -6.67 4.91
N LEU A 157 -12.43 -6.44 5.44
CA LEU A 157 -12.66 -5.77 6.72
C LEU A 157 -13.03 -6.80 7.78
N SER A 158 -12.35 -6.78 8.92
CA SER A 158 -12.69 -7.62 10.07
C SER A 158 -12.67 -6.81 11.35
N ILE A 159 -13.55 -7.15 12.29
CA ILE A 159 -13.56 -6.56 13.62
C ILE A 159 -13.30 -7.68 14.63
N VAL A 160 -12.20 -7.54 15.38
CA VAL A 160 -11.84 -8.46 16.46
C VAL A 160 -11.56 -7.64 17.70
N ASN A 161 -12.23 -7.96 18.81
CA ASN A 161 -12.09 -7.25 20.09
C ASN A 161 -12.23 -5.71 19.96
N GLY A 162 -13.15 -5.23 19.11
CA GLY A 162 -13.37 -3.80 18.91
C GLY A 162 -12.28 -3.09 18.10
N VAL A 163 -11.39 -3.83 17.45
CA VAL A 163 -10.41 -3.29 16.50
C VAL A 163 -10.82 -3.68 15.09
N LEU A 164 -11.07 -2.68 14.26
CA LEU A 164 -11.27 -2.83 12.82
C LEU A 164 -9.90 -2.96 12.15
N THR A 165 -9.71 -4.04 11.41
CA THR A 165 -8.55 -4.27 10.55
C THR A 165 -9.01 -4.26 9.10
N SER A 166 -8.36 -3.43 8.28
CA SER A 166 -8.50 -3.46 6.82
C SER A 166 -7.30 -4.17 6.22
N THR A 167 -7.56 -5.19 5.43
CA THR A 167 -6.53 -5.98 4.75
C THR A 167 -6.65 -5.76 3.26
N VAL A 168 -5.73 -4.96 2.71
CA VAL A 168 -5.66 -4.66 1.27
C VAL A 168 -4.61 -5.56 0.65
N ASN A 169 -5.02 -6.39 -0.31
CA ASN A 169 -4.14 -7.34 -1.01
C ASN A 169 -3.31 -8.23 -0.07
N GLY A 170 -3.89 -8.65 1.06
CA GLY A 170 -3.21 -9.48 2.06
C GLY A 170 -2.34 -8.70 3.06
N VAL A 171 -2.21 -7.38 2.92
CA VAL A 171 -1.51 -6.52 3.88
C VAL A 171 -2.51 -5.86 4.81
N ALA A 172 -2.44 -6.22 6.09
CA ALA A 172 -3.31 -5.67 7.14
C ALA A 172 -2.83 -4.29 7.62
N SER A 173 -3.77 -3.40 7.89
CA SER A 173 -3.53 -2.15 8.62
C SER A 173 -2.95 -2.45 10.00
N SER A 174 -1.84 -1.81 10.37
CA SER A 174 -1.20 -1.96 11.67
C SER A 174 -0.68 -0.62 12.21
N PRO A 175 -1.09 -0.19 13.42
CA PRO A 175 -2.13 -0.81 14.24
C PRO A 175 -3.52 -0.71 13.56
N GLY A 176 -4.44 -1.62 13.89
CA GLY A 176 -5.83 -1.51 13.48
C GLY A 176 -6.55 -0.33 14.17
N LEU A 177 -7.74 0.02 13.69
CA LEU A 177 -8.52 1.13 14.24
C LEU A 177 -9.43 0.66 15.38
N GLN A 178 -9.29 1.22 16.58
CA GLN A 178 -10.24 0.98 17.66
C GLN A 178 -11.58 1.67 17.35
N ILE A 179 -12.64 0.88 17.16
CA ILE A 179 -13.98 1.41 16.82
C ILE A 179 -14.80 1.85 18.04
N LEU A 180 -14.40 1.40 19.23
CA LEU A 180 -14.94 1.83 20.51
C LEU A 180 -13.77 2.25 21.40
N ALA A 181 -13.48 3.55 21.41
CA ALA A 181 -12.32 4.09 22.12
C ALA A 181 -12.56 4.25 23.63
N ALA A 182 -13.79 4.57 24.04
CA ALA A 182 -14.12 4.80 25.44
C ALA A 182 -15.61 4.52 25.71
N ALA A 183 -15.90 4.22 26.97
CA ALA A 183 -17.20 4.35 27.59
C ALA A 183 -16.95 4.88 29.00
N ASP A 184 -17.80 5.80 29.46
CA ASP A 184 -17.60 6.51 30.72
C ASP A 184 -18.87 6.47 31.57
N ASN A 185 -18.73 6.93 32.82
CA ASN A 185 -19.83 7.22 33.71
C ASN A 185 -20.73 6.01 34.01
N GLY A 186 -20.17 5.04 34.74
CA GLY A 186 -20.86 3.80 35.10
C GLY A 186 -20.68 2.66 34.10
N LEU A 187 -20.13 2.97 32.92
CA LEU A 187 -19.84 2.04 31.85
C LEU A 187 -18.33 1.79 31.71
N THR A 188 -17.99 0.64 31.14
CA THR A 188 -16.63 0.30 30.69
C THR A 188 -16.67 -0.17 29.24
N ALA A 189 -15.61 0.16 28.49
CA ALA A 189 -15.39 -0.37 27.14
C ALA A 189 -14.25 -1.39 27.19
N THR A 190 -14.49 -2.62 26.77
CA THR A 190 -13.47 -3.68 26.75
C THR A 190 -13.70 -4.61 25.57
N ASN A 191 -12.68 -4.81 24.75
CA ASN A 191 -12.73 -5.69 23.58
C ASN A 191 -13.94 -5.41 22.65
N GLY A 192 -14.26 -4.13 22.45
CA GLY A 192 -15.40 -3.70 21.61
C GLY A 192 -16.77 -3.88 22.24
N LYS A 193 -16.85 -4.28 23.51
CA LYS A 193 -18.10 -4.38 24.28
C LYS A 193 -18.22 -3.20 25.23
N VAL A 194 -19.44 -2.71 25.41
CA VAL A 194 -19.81 -1.77 26.48
C VAL A 194 -20.48 -2.56 27.59
N GLN A 195 -20.02 -2.39 28.83
CA GLN A 195 -20.55 -3.10 30.00
C GLN A 195 -20.87 -2.13 31.14
N LEU A 196 -21.82 -2.50 32.00
CA LEU A 196 -21.99 -1.86 33.30
C LEU A 196 -20.87 -2.30 34.25
N GLY A 197 -20.55 -1.46 35.24
CA GLY A 197 -19.52 -1.75 36.26
C GLY A 197 -18.35 -0.77 36.27
N GLY A 198 -18.44 0.32 35.50
CA GLY A 198 -17.49 1.44 35.59
C GLY A 198 -17.80 2.37 36.76
N THR A 199 -16.88 3.29 37.06
CA THR A 199 -17.10 4.33 38.07
C THR A 199 -18.02 5.41 37.51
N LEU A 200 -18.98 5.87 38.32
CA LEU A 200 -19.74 7.09 38.02
C LEU A 200 -18.84 8.30 38.29
N ILE A 201 -18.53 9.07 37.24
CA ILE A 201 -17.72 10.29 37.32
C ILE A 201 -18.59 11.55 37.41
N THR A 202 -19.89 11.41 37.16
CA THR A 202 -20.88 12.48 37.29
C THR A 202 -22.20 11.93 37.87
N PRO A 203 -23.02 12.76 38.55
CA PRO A 203 -24.35 12.35 38.98
C PRO A 203 -25.18 11.85 37.80
N THR A 204 -25.77 10.66 37.95
CA THR A 204 -26.48 9.98 36.86
C THR A 204 -27.90 9.61 37.30
N THR A 205 -28.88 9.87 36.43
CA THR A 205 -30.28 9.51 36.65
C THR A 205 -30.77 8.64 35.50
N ILE A 206 -31.27 7.45 35.83
CA ILE A 206 -31.98 6.59 34.87
C ILE A 206 -33.47 6.94 34.98
N LYS A 207 -33.99 7.65 33.97
CA LYS A 207 -35.40 8.03 33.93
C LYS A 207 -36.24 6.90 33.35
N THR A 208 -37.28 6.50 34.06
CA THR A 208 -38.23 5.45 33.65
C THR A 208 -39.62 6.03 33.40
N SER A 209 -40.54 5.20 32.94
CA SER A 209 -41.96 5.52 32.77
C SER A 209 -42.82 4.29 33.14
N SER A 210 -44.15 4.42 33.08
CA SER A 210 -45.06 3.29 33.28
C SER A 210 -44.96 2.22 32.19
N VAL A 211 -44.45 2.56 31.00
CA VAL A 211 -44.23 1.63 29.89
C VAL A 211 -42.80 1.10 29.88
N ASN A 212 -41.82 1.99 30.05
CA ASN A 212 -40.40 1.66 30.08
C ASN A 212 -39.91 1.67 31.53
N THR A 213 -40.03 0.52 32.21
CA THR A 213 -39.64 0.33 33.61
C THR A 213 -38.17 -0.11 33.73
N PHE A 214 -37.60 0.02 34.93
CA PHE A 214 -36.27 -0.53 35.25
C PHE A 214 -36.44 -1.67 36.27
N SER A 215 -36.29 -2.91 35.81
CA SER A 215 -36.43 -4.11 36.64
C SER A 215 -35.12 -4.88 36.74
N LEU A 216 -34.77 -5.33 37.94
CA LEU A 216 -33.70 -6.29 38.19
C LEU A 216 -34.34 -7.65 38.49
N GLN A 217 -33.96 -8.69 37.73
CA GLN A 217 -34.48 -10.04 37.89
C GLN A 217 -33.39 -10.98 38.44
N GLY A 218 -33.79 -12.08 39.08
CA GLY A 218 -32.86 -13.07 39.63
C GLY A 218 -32.11 -12.63 40.90
N ILE A 219 -32.61 -11.59 41.58
CA ILE A 219 -32.08 -11.15 42.88
C ILE A 219 -32.22 -12.31 43.89
N GLN A 220 -31.12 -12.63 44.57
CA GLN A 220 -31.07 -13.68 45.60
C GLN A 220 -31.45 -13.12 46.98
N THR A 221 -31.86 -14.01 47.90
CA THR A 221 -32.07 -13.63 49.31
C THR A 221 -30.75 -13.18 49.93
N GLY A 222 -30.76 -12.02 50.61
CA GLY A 222 -29.58 -11.48 51.29
C GLY A 222 -29.35 -12.07 52.69
N ASP A 223 -28.15 -11.86 53.22
CA ASP A 223 -27.74 -12.22 54.58
C ASP A 223 -27.91 -11.02 55.53
N ILE A 224 -28.83 -11.12 56.47
CA ILE A 224 -29.16 -10.03 57.40
C ILE A 224 -27.99 -9.60 58.31
N SER A 225 -26.98 -10.46 58.49
CA SER A 225 -25.83 -10.17 59.36
C SER A 225 -24.73 -9.35 58.66
N THR A 226 -24.69 -9.38 57.33
CA THR A 226 -23.62 -8.79 56.53
C THR A 226 -24.12 -7.80 55.48
N ASP A 227 -25.31 -8.00 54.94
CA ASP A 227 -25.89 -7.16 53.90
C ASP A 227 -26.57 -5.90 54.46
N SER A 228 -26.75 -4.92 53.58
CA SER A 228 -27.52 -3.71 53.86
C SER A 228 -28.83 -3.71 53.08
N LEU A 229 -29.87 -3.09 53.64
CA LEU A 229 -31.12 -2.89 52.94
C LEU A 229 -31.00 -1.73 51.93
N LEU A 230 -31.46 -1.97 50.70
CA LEU A 230 -31.59 -0.93 49.69
C LEU A 230 -32.84 -0.09 49.96
N VAL A 231 -32.68 1.22 50.05
CA VAL A 231 -33.79 2.17 50.25
C VAL A 231 -33.72 3.30 49.24
N ILE A 232 -34.82 4.00 49.01
CA ILE A 232 -34.90 5.13 48.09
C ILE A 232 -35.22 6.39 48.90
N VAL A 233 -34.50 7.47 48.62
CA VAL A 233 -34.81 8.79 49.19
C VAL A 233 -36.12 9.28 48.58
N PRO A 234 -37.15 9.56 49.41
CA PRO A 234 -38.39 10.14 48.91
C PRO A 234 -38.15 11.47 48.17
N GLY A 235 -38.84 11.68 47.05
CA GLY A 235 -38.75 12.90 46.25
C GLY A 235 -37.58 12.97 45.26
N THR A 236 -36.37 12.57 45.66
CA THR A 236 -35.21 12.59 44.75
C THR A 236 -35.00 11.28 43.99
N GLY A 237 -35.54 10.18 44.50
CA GLY A 237 -35.36 8.85 43.90
C GLY A 237 -33.92 8.30 44.04
N VAL A 238 -33.05 8.98 44.79
CA VAL A 238 -31.67 8.53 45.01
C VAL A 238 -31.68 7.24 45.84
N ILE A 239 -31.00 6.23 45.35
CA ILE A 239 -30.85 4.95 46.04
C ILE A 239 -29.81 5.11 47.17
N ARG A 240 -30.11 4.59 48.36
CA ARG A 240 -29.25 4.56 49.55
C ARG A 240 -29.21 3.16 50.15
N LYS A 241 -28.24 2.94 51.04
CA LYS A 241 -28.17 1.75 51.88
C LYS A 241 -28.54 2.10 53.33
N LEU A 242 -29.17 1.16 54.02
CA LEU A 242 -29.39 1.17 55.45
C LEU A 242 -28.74 -0.09 56.04
N SER A 243 -27.84 0.06 57.00
CA SER A 243 -27.20 -1.09 57.66
C SER A 243 -28.20 -1.84 58.54
N ALA A 244 -27.95 -3.13 58.81
CA ALA A 244 -28.77 -3.92 59.72
C ALA A 244 -28.91 -3.25 61.10
N THR A 245 -27.80 -2.82 61.72
CA THR A 245 -27.82 -2.08 63.00
C THR A 245 -28.59 -0.75 62.91
N GLY A 246 -28.48 -0.06 61.77
CA GLY A 246 -29.23 1.17 61.52
C GLY A 246 -30.73 0.91 61.44
N LEU A 247 -31.13 -0.21 60.83
CA LEU A 247 -32.52 -0.65 60.76
C LEU A 247 -33.04 -1.10 62.13
N GLU A 248 -32.29 -1.92 62.87
CA GLU A 248 -32.67 -2.39 64.22
C GLU A 248 -32.96 -1.22 65.16
N THR A 249 -32.05 -0.24 65.23
CA THR A 249 -32.22 0.94 66.08
C THR A 249 -33.30 1.93 65.62
N ALA A 250 -33.74 1.79 64.36
CA ALA A 250 -34.88 2.51 63.80
C ALA A 250 -36.21 1.82 64.10
N ILE A 251 -36.24 0.48 64.20
CA ILE A 251 -37.46 -0.30 64.50
C ILE A 251 -37.74 -0.34 66.00
N TYR A 252 -36.73 -0.57 66.84
CA TYR A 252 -36.90 -0.60 68.29
C TYR A 252 -35.65 -0.14 69.05
N LYS A 253 -35.83 0.17 70.33
CA LYS A 253 -34.77 0.40 71.30
C LYS A 253 -34.94 -0.59 72.44
N SER A 254 -33.84 -1.05 73.02
CA SER A 254 -33.91 -1.89 74.21
C SER A 254 -32.89 -1.47 75.25
N ILE A 255 -33.24 -1.67 76.51
CA ILE A 255 -32.36 -1.51 77.66
C ILE A 255 -32.61 -2.66 78.64
N THR A 256 -31.58 -3.04 79.37
CA THR A 256 -31.64 -4.09 80.39
C THR A 256 -31.16 -3.55 81.72
N TYR A 257 -31.85 -3.90 82.80
CA TYR A 257 -31.52 -3.54 84.18
C TYR A 257 -31.35 -4.80 85.03
N ALA A 258 -30.49 -4.74 86.04
CA ALA A 258 -30.53 -5.62 87.21
C ALA A 258 -31.28 -4.89 88.33
N SER A 259 -32.36 -5.48 88.85
CA SER A 259 -33.22 -4.82 89.83
C SER A 259 -32.70 -4.92 91.26
N ALA A 260 -33.05 -3.91 92.07
CA ALA A 260 -32.98 -4.01 93.52
C ALA A 260 -34.23 -4.70 94.10
N ASP A 261 -34.13 -5.18 95.34
CA ASP A 261 -35.28 -5.76 96.04
C ASP A 261 -36.44 -4.77 96.13
N GLY A 262 -37.64 -5.22 95.76
CA GLY A 262 -38.85 -4.41 95.78
C GLY A 262 -38.94 -3.34 94.68
N GLN A 263 -37.96 -3.21 93.79
CA GLN A 263 -38.01 -2.24 92.70
C GLN A 263 -39.15 -2.57 91.74
N LYS A 264 -39.99 -1.58 91.43
CA LYS A 264 -41.11 -1.70 90.47
C LYS A 264 -41.05 -0.71 89.31
N GLN A 265 -40.21 0.30 89.42
CA GLN A 265 -40.13 1.40 88.45
C GLN A 265 -38.85 1.32 87.64
N PHE A 266 -39.00 1.37 86.32
CA PHE A 266 -37.88 1.28 85.39
C PHE A 266 -37.98 2.37 84.32
N PRO A 267 -36.91 3.16 84.11
CA PRO A 267 -36.85 4.07 82.98
C PRO A 267 -36.95 3.29 81.66
N THR A 268 -37.54 3.92 80.65
CA THR A 268 -37.63 3.37 79.30
C THR A 268 -36.49 3.91 78.43
N PRO A 269 -36.07 3.18 77.37
CA PRO A 269 -34.98 3.60 76.50
C PRO A 269 -35.17 4.99 75.87
N VAL A 270 -36.42 5.36 75.58
CA VAL A 270 -36.82 6.66 75.03
C VAL A 270 -38.19 7.07 75.57
N THR A 271 -38.57 8.34 75.44
CA THR A 271 -39.88 8.85 75.85
C THR A 271 -41.02 7.96 75.34
N ILE A 272 -41.95 7.62 76.22
CA ILE A 272 -43.10 6.78 75.91
C ILE A 272 -44.13 7.63 75.17
N THR A 273 -44.33 7.34 73.89
CA THR A 273 -45.35 7.98 73.05
C THR A 273 -46.65 7.17 73.02
N ASP A 274 -46.54 5.85 73.08
CA ASP A 274 -47.65 4.90 73.19
C ASP A 274 -47.19 3.73 74.07
N PRO A 275 -47.82 3.49 75.23
CA PRO A 275 -47.51 2.35 76.10
C PRO A 275 -47.58 0.99 75.39
N LYS A 276 -48.39 0.83 74.33
CA LYS A 276 -48.49 -0.41 73.56
C LYS A 276 -47.23 -0.76 72.78
N LYS A 277 -46.33 0.21 72.59
CA LYS A 277 -45.02 -0.01 71.97
C LYS A 277 -43.99 -0.55 72.95
N ILE A 278 -44.34 -0.68 74.24
CA ILE A 278 -43.45 -1.18 75.28
C ILE A 278 -43.74 -2.66 75.52
N GLN A 279 -42.69 -3.47 75.48
CA GLN A 279 -42.68 -4.85 75.93
C GLN A 279 -41.67 -4.98 77.06
N VAL A 280 -42.09 -5.59 78.16
CA VAL A 280 -41.26 -5.76 79.35
C VAL A 280 -41.07 -7.23 79.58
N TYR A 281 -39.82 -7.62 79.83
CA TYR A 281 -39.47 -8.99 80.16
C TYR A 281 -38.77 -9.01 81.51
N ARG A 282 -39.26 -9.85 82.43
CA ARG A 282 -38.59 -10.18 83.69
C ARG A 282 -38.04 -11.58 83.60
N ASN A 283 -36.72 -11.74 83.71
CA ASN A 283 -36.02 -13.03 83.58
C ASN A 283 -36.45 -13.80 82.31
N GLY A 284 -36.68 -13.08 81.21
CA GLY A 284 -37.12 -13.64 79.93
C GLY A 284 -38.62 -13.87 79.76
N ILE A 285 -39.45 -13.72 80.81
CA ILE A 285 -40.91 -13.83 80.73
C ILE A 285 -41.50 -12.46 80.42
N ASN A 286 -42.32 -12.36 79.37
CA ASN A 286 -43.06 -11.14 79.08
C ASN A 286 -44.08 -10.88 80.20
N ILE A 287 -44.04 -9.68 80.78
CA ILE A 287 -44.96 -9.26 81.84
C ILE A 287 -45.65 -7.96 81.46
N GLU A 288 -46.84 -7.76 82.00
CA GLU A 288 -47.54 -6.48 81.89
C GLU A 288 -47.01 -5.47 82.92
N PHE A 289 -47.22 -4.19 82.64
CA PHE A 289 -46.94 -3.11 83.57
C PHE A 289 -48.23 -2.32 83.82
N MET A 290 -48.40 -1.86 85.06
CA MET A 290 -49.64 -1.23 85.54
C MET A 290 -49.87 0.15 84.92
N GLY A 291 -48.81 0.89 84.63
CA GLY A 291 -48.92 2.22 84.07
C GLY A 291 -47.60 2.89 83.76
N VAL A 292 -47.70 4.08 83.17
CA VAL A 292 -46.59 4.96 82.88
C VAL A 292 -46.55 6.06 83.92
N ILE A 293 -45.38 6.26 84.55
CA ILE A 293 -45.12 7.37 85.45
C ILE A 293 -44.38 8.45 84.66
N GLY A 294 -44.96 9.64 84.59
CA GLY A 294 -44.44 10.73 83.77
C GLY A 294 -44.42 10.36 82.28
N SER A 295 -43.32 10.64 81.59
CA SER A 295 -43.18 10.39 80.15
C SER A 295 -42.12 9.35 79.78
N GLY A 296 -41.51 8.69 80.77
CA GLY A 296 -40.31 7.87 80.51
C GLY A 296 -40.09 6.72 81.48
N THR A 297 -41.03 6.42 82.37
CA THR A 297 -40.87 5.35 83.36
C THR A 297 -42.10 4.46 83.34
N ILE A 298 -41.90 3.15 83.36
CA ILE A 298 -42.98 2.17 83.57
C ILE A 298 -43.02 1.75 85.04
N ASP A 299 -44.21 1.38 85.52
CA ASP A 299 -44.44 0.82 86.85
C ASP A 299 -45.04 -0.58 86.73
N LEU A 300 -44.36 -1.59 87.26
CA LEU A 300 -44.80 -2.98 87.19
C LEU A 300 -46.04 -3.21 88.06
N GLU A 301 -46.84 -4.22 87.69
CA GLU A 301 -48.06 -4.56 88.42
C GLU A 301 -47.83 -5.00 89.87
N ASN A 302 -48.87 -4.90 90.70
CA ASN A 302 -48.70 -4.98 92.14
C ASN A 302 -48.24 -6.34 92.73
N PRO A 303 -48.37 -7.52 92.07
CA PRO A 303 -47.64 -8.73 92.48
C PRO A 303 -46.21 -8.83 91.91
N ALA A 304 -45.80 -7.97 90.98
CA ALA A 304 -44.55 -8.07 90.23
C ALA A 304 -43.38 -7.25 90.83
N SER A 305 -43.29 -7.10 92.15
CA SER A 305 -42.06 -6.58 92.77
C SER A 305 -40.87 -7.46 92.41
N CYS A 306 -39.81 -6.82 91.92
CA CYS A 306 -38.57 -7.50 91.59
C CYS A 306 -37.83 -7.93 92.86
N TYR A 307 -37.06 -9.00 92.75
CA TYR A 307 -36.05 -9.37 93.72
C TYR A 307 -34.70 -8.79 93.31
N VAL A 308 -33.71 -8.84 94.20
CA VAL A 308 -32.33 -8.53 93.83
C VAL A 308 -31.91 -9.39 92.63
N ASP A 309 -31.30 -8.73 91.65
CA ASP A 309 -30.73 -9.32 90.44
C ASP A 309 -31.72 -9.91 89.43
N ASP A 310 -33.03 -9.64 89.55
CA ASP A 310 -33.92 -9.92 88.42
C ASP A 310 -33.50 -9.07 87.21
N GLU A 311 -33.42 -9.71 86.04
CA GLU A 311 -33.15 -9.05 84.78
C GLU A 311 -34.46 -8.45 84.24
N ILE A 312 -34.50 -7.13 84.11
CA ILE A 312 -35.60 -6.40 83.46
C ILE A 312 -35.14 -5.89 82.10
N LYS A 313 -35.60 -6.53 81.03
CA LYS A 313 -35.38 -6.07 79.66
C LYS A 313 -36.62 -5.36 79.14
N ILE A 314 -36.44 -4.10 78.76
CA ILE A 314 -37.49 -3.29 78.14
C ILE A 314 -37.17 -3.15 76.67
N ILE A 315 -38.11 -3.52 75.81
CA ILE A 315 -38.08 -3.30 74.38
C ILE A 315 -39.16 -2.27 74.06
N GLN A 316 -38.76 -1.20 73.38
CA GLN A 316 -39.64 -0.12 72.96
C GLN A 316 -39.57 0.04 71.45
N SER A 317 -40.63 -0.35 70.76
CA SER A 317 -40.78 -0.10 69.33
C SER A 317 -40.87 1.41 69.06
N LYS A 318 -40.28 1.87 67.96
CA LYS A 318 -40.35 3.27 67.54
C LYS A 318 -41.57 3.55 66.68
#